data_AF-A0A1F3Q3A4-F1
#
_entry.id   AF-A0A1F3Q3A4-F1
#
_cell.length_a   1.000
_cell.length_b   1.000
_cell.length_c   1.000
_cell.angle_alpha   90.00
_cell.angle_beta   90.00
_cell.angle_gamma   90.00
#
_symmetry.space_group_name_H-M   'P 1'
#
loop_
_entity.id
_entity.type
_entity.pdbx_description
1 polymer ?
#
loop_
_entity_poly.entity_id
_entity_poly.type
_entity_poly.pdbx_seq_one_letter_code
_entity_poly.pdbx_strand_id
1 'polypeptide(L)'
;MTDTNTFTPVEQPKKKSAPIAMIFTTVILAAALIFLVVTYFDQKNKMVEMETVLTQEKDSLANELRLMVHGYDTLKTDNDTLMANLQREKKRIVQLLSVNATNVQLLKKYRAEIGTMREIMKGYIVQIDSLNTLNQQLVAENIGIKQQITEVQSTNVELTKAKEELSTKVTVASIIQAKDINAVTLNKKRKETTRLNLIDKLRICFTLRENPIAAAGEKEVFMRVIRPDSLIITTSPENLFDFNGNKLVYSASRLVDYMNQDIEMCIFLDNTGDYIVGTYSVELYLENNIIGRTTFALAKR
;
A
#
# COMPACT_ATOMS: atom_id res chain seq x y z
N MET A 1 -110.24 29.24 -77.26
CA MET A 1 -109.58 29.48 -78.56
C MET A 1 -108.16 28.99 -78.44
N THR A 2 -107.69 27.99 -79.18
CA THR A 2 -108.33 27.00 -80.09
C THR A 2 -107.32 25.84 -80.15
N ASP A 3 -107.68 24.55 -80.19
CA ASP A 3 -108.29 23.83 -81.33
C ASP A 3 -107.44 23.98 -82.62
N THR A 4 -107.04 22.93 -83.35
CA THR A 4 -107.46 21.51 -83.31
C THR A 4 -106.47 20.57 -84.01
N ASN A 5 -106.32 19.35 -83.46
CA ASN A 5 -106.31 18.02 -84.11
C ASN A 5 -105.69 17.74 -85.52
N THR A 6 -104.90 16.64 -85.56
CA THR A 6 -104.87 15.55 -86.59
C THR A 6 -104.32 15.83 -88.01
N PHE A 7 -103.80 14.87 -88.80
CA PHE A 7 -103.64 13.40 -88.72
C PHE A 7 -102.23 12.99 -89.29
N THR A 8 -101.79 11.79 -89.71
CA THR A 8 -102.32 10.42 -90.04
C THR A 8 -101.16 9.38 -89.87
N PRO A 9 -101.34 8.03 -89.89
CA PRO A 9 -100.31 7.05 -89.50
C PRO A 9 -99.82 6.08 -90.63
N VAL A 10 -99.32 4.89 -90.23
CA VAL A 10 -98.68 3.76 -90.99
C VAL A 10 -97.13 3.86 -90.96
N GLU A 11 -96.30 2.85 -90.65
CA GLU A 11 -96.48 1.39 -90.40
C GLU A 11 -95.55 0.84 -89.26
N GLN A 12 -95.57 -0.48 -89.01
CA GLN A 12 -94.57 -1.30 -88.29
C GLN A 12 -94.68 -2.77 -88.75
N PRO A 13 -93.59 -3.54 -88.96
CA PRO A 13 -93.08 -4.35 -87.83
C PRO A 13 -91.60 -4.86 -87.88
N LYS A 14 -90.93 -4.95 -86.71
CA LYS A 14 -90.58 -6.25 -86.05
C LYS A 14 -89.78 -6.09 -84.75
N LYS A 15 -89.97 -7.07 -83.86
CA LYS A 15 -89.47 -7.09 -82.47
C LYS A 15 -88.17 -7.91 -82.34
N LYS A 16 -87.12 -7.33 -81.75
CA LYS A 16 -85.99 -8.06 -81.12
C LYS A 16 -85.95 -7.74 -79.62
N SER A 17 -85.63 -8.73 -78.80
CA SER A 17 -85.73 -8.65 -77.33
C SER A 17 -84.45 -8.15 -76.67
N ALA A 18 -84.38 -6.86 -76.30
CA ALA A 18 -83.21 -6.27 -75.64
C ALA A 18 -83.43 -5.19 -74.53
N PRO A 19 -84.54 -5.14 -73.76
CA PRO A 19 -84.60 -4.27 -72.57
C PRO A 19 -84.12 -4.98 -71.28
N ILE A 20 -84.46 -6.26 -71.09
CA ILE A 20 -84.25 -6.97 -69.81
C ILE A 20 -82.76 -7.21 -69.52
N ALA A 21 -81.99 -7.71 -70.49
CA ALA A 21 -80.57 -8.02 -70.29
C ALA A 21 -79.75 -6.77 -69.91
N MET A 22 -80.11 -5.59 -70.43
CA MET A 22 -79.43 -4.32 -70.14
C MET A 22 -79.74 -3.78 -68.73
N ILE A 23 -80.92 -4.09 -68.19
CA ILE A 23 -81.28 -3.78 -66.79
C ILE A 23 -80.53 -4.73 -65.85
N PHE A 24 -80.44 -6.03 -66.18
CA PHE A 24 -79.65 -6.97 -65.37
C PHE A 24 -78.15 -6.63 -65.36
N THR A 25 -77.54 -6.28 -66.50
CA THR A 25 -76.12 -5.90 -66.51
C THR A 25 -75.85 -4.60 -65.76
N THR A 26 -76.73 -3.59 -65.82
CA THR A 26 -76.56 -2.34 -65.06
C THR A 26 -76.74 -2.53 -63.56
N VAL A 27 -77.69 -3.36 -63.11
CA VAL A 27 -77.84 -3.72 -61.68
C VAL A 27 -76.63 -4.50 -61.16
N ILE A 28 -76.12 -5.46 -61.93
CA ILE A 28 -74.90 -6.23 -61.57
C ILE A 28 -73.68 -5.30 -61.51
N LEU A 29 -73.54 -4.36 -62.46
CA LEU A 29 -72.45 -3.38 -62.47
C LEU A 29 -72.53 -2.44 -61.26
N ALA A 30 -73.74 -1.97 -60.90
CA ALA A 30 -73.95 -1.14 -59.72
C ALA A 30 -73.61 -1.89 -58.42
N ALA A 31 -74.02 -3.16 -58.29
CA ALA A 31 -73.65 -4.01 -57.16
C ALA A 31 -72.13 -4.23 -57.07
N ALA A 32 -71.46 -4.46 -58.19
CA ALA A 32 -70.00 -4.59 -58.26
C ALA A 32 -69.28 -3.27 -57.88
N LEU A 33 -69.80 -2.12 -58.30
CA LEU A 33 -69.28 -0.81 -57.92
C LEU A 33 -69.46 -0.54 -56.41
N ILE A 34 -70.63 -0.87 -55.84
CA ILE A 34 -70.86 -0.76 -54.40
C ILE A 34 -69.91 -1.68 -53.62
N PHE A 35 -69.71 -2.92 -54.08
CA PHE A 35 -68.74 -3.85 -53.48
C PHE A 35 -67.30 -3.32 -53.55
N LEU A 36 -66.87 -2.76 -54.69
CA LEU A 36 -65.56 -2.11 -54.84
C LEU A 36 -65.41 -0.89 -53.93
N VAL A 37 -66.45 -0.06 -53.77
CA VAL A 37 -66.43 1.10 -52.87
C VAL A 37 -66.35 0.67 -51.41
N VAL A 38 -67.15 -0.31 -50.98
CA VAL A 38 -67.12 -0.84 -49.60
C VAL A 38 -65.78 -1.50 -49.29
N THR A 39 -65.25 -2.33 -50.18
CA THR A 39 -63.93 -2.96 -49.99
C THR A 39 -62.78 -1.95 -50.06
N TYR A 40 -62.88 -0.90 -50.88
CA TYR A 40 -61.92 0.21 -50.88
C TYR A 40 -61.93 0.98 -49.55
N PHE A 41 -63.11 1.33 -49.02
CA PHE A 41 -63.21 2.00 -47.71
C PHE A 41 -62.74 1.12 -46.56
N ASP A 42 -63.08 -0.18 -46.56
CA ASP A 42 -62.57 -1.15 -45.57
C ASP A 42 -61.04 -1.28 -45.61
N GLN A 43 -60.45 -1.42 -46.82
CA GLN A 43 -58.99 -1.42 -46.99
C GLN A 43 -58.37 -0.09 -46.56
N LYS A 44 -58.99 1.06 -46.87
CA LYS A 44 -58.45 2.37 -46.47
C LYS A 44 -58.54 2.60 -44.97
N ASN A 45 -59.61 2.14 -44.31
CA ASN A 45 -59.73 2.19 -42.85
C ASN A 45 -58.66 1.33 -42.18
N LYS A 46 -58.45 0.10 -42.68
CA LYS A 46 -57.37 -0.80 -42.19
C LYS A 46 -55.96 -0.24 -42.44
N MET A 47 -55.75 0.47 -43.56
CA MET A 47 -54.49 1.20 -43.81
C MET A 47 -54.29 2.34 -42.80
N VAL A 48 -55.31 3.15 -42.53
CA VAL A 48 -55.24 4.25 -41.55
C VAL A 48 -55.03 3.72 -40.13
N GLU A 49 -55.74 2.66 -39.73
CA GLU A 49 -55.56 2.00 -38.43
C GLU A 49 -54.12 1.48 -38.28
N MET A 50 -53.63 0.72 -39.28
CA MET A 50 -52.25 0.24 -39.34
C MET A 50 -51.22 1.39 -39.28
N GLU A 51 -51.47 2.49 -39.99
CA GLU A 51 -50.60 3.68 -39.97
C GLU A 51 -50.57 4.34 -38.58
N THR A 52 -51.73 4.48 -37.91
CA THR A 52 -51.79 5.04 -36.54
C THR A 52 -51.15 4.16 -35.48
N VAL A 53 -51.26 2.84 -35.58
CA VAL A 53 -50.53 1.91 -34.69
C VAL A 53 -49.01 2.00 -34.97
N LEU A 54 -48.62 2.08 -36.25
CA LEU A 54 -47.22 2.19 -36.64
C LEU A 54 -46.58 3.52 -36.18
N THR A 55 -47.31 4.64 -36.14
CA THR A 55 -46.80 5.90 -35.58
C THR A 55 -46.72 5.86 -34.06
N GLN A 56 -47.73 5.33 -33.37
CA GLN A 56 -47.70 5.19 -31.90
C GLN A 56 -46.54 4.30 -31.42
N GLU A 57 -46.29 3.16 -32.07
CA GLU A 57 -45.13 2.32 -31.72
C GLU A 57 -43.79 3.03 -32.03
N LYS A 58 -43.68 3.81 -33.12
CA LYS A 58 -42.49 4.63 -33.40
C LYS A 58 -42.22 5.66 -32.32
N ASP A 59 -43.23 6.43 -31.94
CA ASP A 59 -43.07 7.48 -30.92
C ASP A 59 -42.71 6.88 -29.56
N SER A 60 -43.29 5.73 -29.21
CA SER A 60 -42.91 4.96 -28.02
C SER A 60 -41.45 4.50 -28.06
N LEU A 61 -40.97 3.90 -29.15
CA LEU A 61 -39.57 3.46 -29.27
C LEU A 61 -38.60 4.65 -29.35
N ALA A 62 -38.98 5.75 -30.00
CA ALA A 62 -38.18 6.97 -30.05
C ALA A 62 -38.11 7.67 -28.68
N ASN A 63 -39.13 7.54 -27.83
CA ASN A 63 -39.07 7.98 -26.43
C ASN A 63 -38.14 7.07 -25.61
N GLU A 64 -38.27 5.74 -25.75
CA GLU A 64 -37.39 4.77 -25.07
C GLU A 64 -35.92 4.96 -25.44
N LEU A 65 -35.61 5.14 -26.73
CA LEU A 65 -34.27 5.46 -27.21
C LEU A 65 -33.73 6.76 -26.61
N ARG A 66 -34.53 7.84 -26.55
CA ARG A 66 -34.11 9.11 -25.89
C ARG A 66 -33.84 8.93 -24.41
N LEU A 67 -34.68 8.18 -23.69
CA LEU A 67 -34.47 7.85 -22.28
C LEU A 67 -33.16 7.05 -22.08
N MET A 68 -32.82 6.14 -22.99
CA MET A 68 -31.51 5.47 -22.97
C MET A 68 -30.35 6.45 -23.25
N VAL A 69 -30.45 7.35 -24.23
CA VAL A 69 -29.41 8.38 -24.47
C VAL A 69 -29.13 9.20 -23.20
N HIS A 70 -30.19 9.66 -22.51
CA HIS A 70 -30.06 10.36 -21.24
C HIS A 70 -29.48 9.47 -20.13
N GLY A 71 -29.85 8.19 -20.08
CA GLY A 71 -29.22 7.20 -19.20
C GLY A 71 -27.70 7.15 -19.40
N TYR A 72 -27.23 6.94 -20.64
CA TYR A 72 -25.80 6.94 -20.97
C TYR A 72 -25.10 8.28 -20.64
N ASP A 73 -25.79 9.43 -20.68
CA ASP A 73 -25.24 10.72 -20.25
C ASP A 73 -25.12 10.88 -18.71
N THR A 74 -25.86 10.10 -17.93
CA THR A 74 -25.68 10.05 -16.46
C THR A 74 -24.57 9.09 -16.02
N LEU A 75 -24.17 8.13 -16.86
CA LEU A 75 -23.13 7.16 -16.54
C LEU A 75 -21.73 7.78 -16.66
N LYS A 76 -21.07 7.94 -15.52
CA LYS A 76 -19.66 8.40 -15.43
C LYS A 76 -18.77 7.25 -14.96
N THR A 77 -17.58 7.16 -15.54
CA THR A 77 -16.55 6.18 -15.17
C THR A 77 -15.18 6.71 -15.61
N ASP A 78 -14.17 6.49 -14.78
CA ASP A 78 -12.78 6.88 -15.07
C ASP A 78 -12.01 5.77 -15.82
N ASN A 79 -12.71 4.69 -16.24
CA ASN A 79 -12.12 3.61 -17.02
C ASN A 79 -12.28 3.89 -18.53
N ASP A 80 -11.18 4.24 -19.21
CA ASP A 80 -11.13 4.55 -20.64
C ASP A 80 -11.83 3.50 -21.53
N THR A 81 -11.63 2.21 -21.23
CA THR A 81 -12.19 1.12 -22.05
C THR A 81 -13.72 1.03 -21.89
N LEU A 82 -14.22 1.26 -20.68
CA LEU A 82 -15.65 1.29 -20.39
C LEU A 82 -16.29 2.56 -20.99
N MET A 83 -15.65 3.73 -20.82
CA MET A 83 -16.06 4.98 -21.44
C MET A 83 -16.13 4.89 -22.97
N ALA A 84 -15.14 4.27 -23.62
CA ALA A 84 -15.13 4.04 -25.06
C ALA A 84 -16.24 3.09 -25.53
N ASN A 85 -16.61 2.09 -24.71
CA ASN A 85 -17.73 1.18 -24.98
C ASN A 85 -19.08 1.88 -24.80
N LEU A 86 -19.29 2.62 -23.70
CA LEU A 86 -20.48 3.45 -23.45
C LEU A 86 -20.73 4.41 -24.63
N GLN A 87 -19.69 5.11 -25.08
CA GLN A 87 -19.78 6.06 -26.19
C GLN A 87 -20.00 5.38 -27.56
N ARG A 88 -19.67 4.09 -27.71
CA ARG A 88 -19.99 3.30 -28.91
C ARG A 88 -21.48 2.96 -28.96
N GLU A 89 -22.03 2.42 -27.87
CA GLU A 89 -23.46 2.07 -27.83
C GLU A 89 -24.36 3.32 -27.81
N LYS A 90 -23.94 4.41 -27.16
CA LYS A 90 -24.63 5.71 -27.27
C LYS A 90 -24.73 6.18 -28.73
N LYS A 91 -23.64 6.10 -29.50
CA LYS A 91 -23.65 6.42 -30.95
C LYS A 91 -24.60 5.51 -31.73
N ARG A 92 -24.67 4.22 -31.41
CA ARG A 92 -25.57 3.25 -32.05
C ARG A 92 -27.05 3.56 -31.75
N ILE A 93 -27.37 3.94 -30.51
CA ILE A 93 -28.72 4.41 -30.10
C ILE A 93 -29.11 5.70 -30.86
N VAL A 94 -28.18 6.65 -30.98
CA VAL A 94 -28.40 7.89 -31.77
C VAL A 94 -28.57 7.59 -33.26
N GLN A 95 -27.87 6.59 -33.81
CA GLN A 95 -28.09 6.12 -35.17
C GLN A 95 -29.49 5.52 -35.35
N LEU A 96 -29.96 4.65 -34.44
CA LEU A 96 -31.33 4.12 -34.51
C LEU A 96 -32.40 5.22 -34.42
N LEU A 97 -32.19 6.27 -33.61
CA LEU A 97 -33.07 7.45 -33.55
C LEU A 97 -33.20 8.20 -34.88
N SER A 98 -32.21 8.07 -35.78
CA SER A 98 -32.20 8.77 -37.07
C SER A 98 -32.83 7.98 -38.23
N VAL A 99 -33.17 6.70 -38.03
CA VAL A 99 -33.67 5.84 -39.12
C VAL A 99 -35.19 5.68 -39.07
N ASN A 100 -35.86 6.12 -40.14
CA ASN A 100 -37.30 5.97 -40.30
C ASN A 100 -37.69 4.51 -40.57
N ALA A 101 -38.32 3.85 -39.60
CA ALA A 101 -38.90 2.51 -39.78
C ALA A 101 -40.09 2.55 -40.76
N THR A 102 -39.93 2.01 -41.96
CA THR A 102 -40.97 2.05 -43.02
C THR A 102 -41.95 0.88 -42.99
N ASN A 103 -41.69 -0.21 -42.24
CA ASN A 103 -42.60 -1.35 -42.13
C ASN A 103 -42.54 -2.05 -40.75
N VAL A 104 -43.56 -2.86 -40.47
CA VAL A 104 -43.75 -3.59 -39.20
C VAL A 104 -42.62 -4.58 -38.91
N GLN A 105 -42.04 -5.22 -39.94
CA GLN A 105 -40.94 -6.18 -39.76
C GLN A 105 -39.65 -5.48 -39.27
N LEU A 106 -39.35 -4.30 -39.81
CA LEU A 106 -38.22 -3.48 -39.40
C LEU A 106 -38.43 -2.92 -37.98
N LEU A 107 -39.66 -2.48 -37.68
CA LEU A 107 -40.04 -2.02 -36.34
C LEU A 107 -39.87 -3.12 -35.28
N LYS A 108 -40.29 -4.36 -35.58
CA LYS A 108 -40.07 -5.54 -34.72
C LYS A 108 -38.58 -5.84 -34.51
N LYS A 109 -37.73 -5.65 -35.53
CA LYS A 109 -36.26 -5.78 -35.38
C LYS A 109 -35.68 -4.71 -34.47
N TYR A 110 -36.05 -3.44 -34.65
CA TYR A 110 -35.58 -2.35 -33.78
C TYR A 110 -36.05 -2.53 -32.33
N ARG A 111 -37.28 -2.97 -32.10
CA ARG A 111 -37.78 -3.31 -30.76
C ARG A 111 -36.94 -4.41 -30.07
N ALA A 112 -36.44 -5.39 -30.82
CA ALA A 112 -35.53 -6.42 -30.30
C ALA A 112 -34.11 -5.88 -30.04
N GLU A 113 -33.56 -5.05 -30.93
CA GLU A 113 -32.24 -4.42 -30.77
C GLU A 113 -32.22 -3.42 -29.60
N ILE A 114 -33.28 -2.63 -29.44
CA ILE A 114 -33.52 -1.78 -28.27
C ILE A 114 -33.56 -2.61 -26.98
N GLY A 115 -34.19 -3.79 -27.02
CA GLY A 115 -34.16 -4.77 -25.94
C GLY A 115 -32.74 -5.21 -25.55
N THR A 116 -31.88 -5.54 -26.53
CA THR A 116 -30.49 -5.91 -26.23
C THR A 116 -29.65 -4.73 -25.73
N MET A 117 -29.86 -3.52 -26.27
CA MET A 117 -29.23 -2.29 -25.79
C MET A 117 -29.59 -1.97 -24.32
N ARG A 118 -30.84 -2.19 -23.92
CA ARG A 118 -31.29 -2.02 -22.53
C ARG A 118 -30.55 -2.97 -21.57
N GLU A 119 -30.40 -4.25 -21.94
CA GLU A 119 -29.68 -5.21 -21.09
C GLU A 119 -28.17 -4.95 -21.05
N ILE A 120 -27.58 -4.49 -22.15
CA ILE A 120 -26.18 -4.01 -22.18
C ILE A 120 -26.00 -2.79 -21.25
N MET A 121 -26.93 -1.82 -21.29
CA MET A 121 -26.91 -0.63 -20.44
C MET A 121 -27.01 -0.99 -18.94
N LYS A 122 -27.91 -1.92 -18.57
CA LYS A 122 -27.97 -2.48 -17.20
C LYS A 122 -26.66 -3.15 -16.80
N GLY A 123 -26.07 -3.94 -17.70
CA GLY A 123 -24.77 -4.58 -17.49
C GLY A 123 -23.65 -3.56 -17.22
N TYR A 124 -23.66 -2.41 -17.89
CA TYR A 124 -22.72 -1.33 -17.61
C TYR A 124 -22.99 -0.60 -16.29
N ILE A 125 -24.25 -0.37 -15.92
CA ILE A 125 -24.61 0.19 -14.59
C ILE A 125 -24.01 -0.67 -13.48
N VAL A 126 -24.27 -1.98 -13.49
CA VAL A 126 -23.76 -2.92 -12.47
C VAL A 126 -22.22 -2.96 -12.43
N GLN A 127 -21.55 -2.83 -13.59
CA GLN A 127 -20.09 -2.74 -13.64
C GLN A 127 -19.56 -1.44 -13.06
N ILE A 128 -20.20 -0.29 -13.35
CA ILE A 128 -19.81 1.02 -12.80
C ILE A 128 -20.00 1.03 -11.28
N ASP A 129 -21.15 0.58 -10.78
CA ASP A 129 -21.45 0.53 -9.35
C ASP A 129 -20.49 -0.42 -8.59
N SER A 130 -20.17 -1.57 -9.18
CA SER A 130 -19.17 -2.51 -8.64
C SER A 130 -17.77 -1.89 -8.58
N LEU A 131 -17.31 -1.27 -9.68
CA LEU A 131 -16.01 -0.60 -9.73
C LEU A 131 -15.93 0.58 -8.75
N ASN A 132 -16.99 1.37 -8.61
CA ASN A 132 -17.07 2.48 -7.67
C ASN A 132 -17.03 1.99 -6.22
N THR A 133 -17.77 0.92 -5.90
CA THR A 133 -17.79 0.30 -4.57
C THR A 133 -16.42 -0.26 -4.20
N LEU A 134 -15.78 -0.98 -5.13
CA LEU A 134 -14.44 -1.53 -4.94
C LEU A 134 -13.39 -0.42 -4.80
N ASN A 135 -13.48 0.66 -5.59
CA ASN A 135 -12.57 1.81 -5.46
C ASN A 135 -12.73 2.50 -4.10
N GLN A 136 -13.95 2.69 -3.60
CA GLN A 136 -14.20 3.22 -2.25
C GLN A 136 -13.61 2.33 -1.15
N GLN A 137 -13.75 1.00 -1.27
CA GLN A 137 -13.15 0.04 -0.35
C GLN A 137 -11.62 0.10 -0.38
N LEU A 138 -11.01 0.07 -1.58
CA LEU A 138 -9.56 0.15 -1.76
C LEU A 138 -8.98 1.48 -1.26
N VAL A 139 -9.69 2.60 -1.43
CA VAL A 139 -9.29 3.91 -0.86
C VAL A 139 -9.33 3.89 0.66
N ALA A 140 -10.39 3.33 1.27
CA ALA A 140 -10.49 3.20 2.73
C ALA A 140 -9.40 2.29 3.30
N GLU A 141 -9.15 1.14 2.67
CA GLU A 141 -8.07 0.22 3.02
C GLU A 141 -6.70 0.88 2.89
N ASN A 142 -6.45 1.62 1.79
CA ASN A 142 -5.19 2.33 1.57
C ASN A 142 -4.93 3.42 2.61
N ILE A 143 -5.99 4.10 3.09
CA ILE A 143 -5.89 5.07 4.21
C ILE A 143 -5.54 4.34 5.51
N GLY A 144 -6.24 3.23 5.83
CA GLY A 144 -5.95 2.43 7.03
C GLY A 144 -4.53 1.86 7.05
N ILE A 145 -4.06 1.30 5.94
CA ILE A 145 -2.69 0.80 5.77
C ILE A 145 -1.67 1.94 5.95
N LYS A 146 -1.91 3.13 5.39
CA LYS A 146 -1.02 4.29 5.58
C LYS A 146 -0.94 4.76 7.02
N GLN A 147 -2.06 4.73 7.76
CA GLN A 147 -2.10 5.03 9.19
C GLN A 147 -1.28 4.01 9.99
N GLN A 148 -1.53 2.70 9.77
CA GLN A 148 -0.78 1.62 10.42
C GLN A 148 0.73 1.68 10.12
N ILE A 149 1.13 1.95 8.88
CA ILE A 149 2.56 2.11 8.53
C ILE A 149 3.18 3.29 9.29
N THR A 150 2.45 4.40 9.45
CA THR A 150 2.94 5.59 10.16
C THR A 150 3.09 5.32 11.67
N GLU A 151 2.12 4.63 12.27
CA GLU A 151 2.16 4.18 13.67
C GLU A 151 3.31 3.20 13.93
N VAL A 152 3.47 2.20 13.06
CA VAL A 152 4.59 1.24 13.10
C VAL A 152 5.94 1.95 12.91
N GLN A 153 6.02 3.00 12.08
CA GLN A 153 7.25 3.78 11.94
C GLN A 153 7.57 4.61 13.20
N SER A 154 6.58 5.30 13.80
CA SER A 154 6.81 6.06 15.04
C SER A 154 7.27 5.16 16.19
N THR A 155 6.54 4.07 16.41
CA THR A 155 6.86 3.09 17.47
C THR A 155 8.23 2.43 17.26
N ASN A 156 8.64 2.12 16.01
CA ASN A 156 10.01 1.63 15.75
C ASN A 156 11.08 2.69 16.05
N VAL A 157 10.85 3.97 15.74
CA VAL A 157 11.79 5.06 16.07
C VAL A 157 11.90 5.26 17.59
N GLU A 158 10.78 5.21 18.31
CA GLU A 158 10.75 5.30 19.78
C GLU A 158 11.43 4.10 20.44
N LEU A 159 11.13 2.88 20.02
CA LEU A 159 11.77 1.65 20.52
C LEU A 159 13.28 1.62 20.20
N THR A 160 13.71 2.16 19.05
CA THR A 160 15.14 2.26 18.71
C THR A 160 15.86 3.22 19.64
N LYS A 161 15.31 4.42 19.88
CA LYS A 161 15.87 5.39 20.85
C LYS A 161 15.90 4.82 22.27
N ALA A 162 14.81 4.20 22.72
CA ALA A 162 14.73 3.57 24.03
C ALA A 162 15.76 2.44 24.19
N LYS A 163 16.01 1.66 23.12
CA LYS A 163 17.06 0.63 23.07
C LYS A 163 18.47 1.23 23.11
N GLU A 164 18.74 2.31 22.38
CA GLU A 164 20.04 3.00 22.40
C GLU A 164 20.33 3.63 23.78
N GLU A 165 19.35 4.30 24.38
CA GLU A 165 19.41 4.81 25.74
C GLU A 165 19.62 3.70 26.78
N LEU A 166 18.89 2.59 26.67
CA LEU A 166 19.03 1.48 27.61
C LEU A 166 20.37 0.75 27.42
N SER A 167 20.81 0.56 26.18
CA SER A 167 22.10 -0.04 25.86
C SER A 167 23.26 0.79 26.42
N THR A 168 23.25 2.11 26.23
CA THR A 168 24.29 3.00 26.78
C THR A 168 24.26 3.03 28.31
N LYS A 169 23.08 3.07 28.94
CA LYS A 169 22.93 2.95 30.40
C LYS A 169 23.49 1.61 30.91
N VAL A 170 23.20 0.50 30.22
CA VAL A 170 23.73 -0.84 30.56
C VAL A 170 25.25 -0.90 30.39
N THR A 171 25.83 -0.38 29.30
CA THR A 171 27.29 -0.37 29.09
C THR A 171 28.04 0.39 30.18
N VAL A 172 27.49 1.51 30.66
CA VAL A 172 28.08 2.27 31.79
C VAL A 172 27.87 1.53 33.11
N ALA A 173 26.71 0.92 33.32
CA ALA A 173 26.38 0.19 34.55
C ALA A 173 27.08 -1.18 34.66
N SER A 174 27.49 -1.79 33.56
CA SER A 174 28.23 -3.07 33.54
C SER A 174 29.73 -2.93 33.85
N ILE A 175 30.24 -1.71 34.05
CA ILE A 175 31.66 -1.49 34.39
C ILE A 175 31.94 -2.03 35.81
N ILE A 176 32.79 -3.04 35.90
CA ILE A 176 33.31 -3.54 37.18
C ILE A 176 34.34 -2.52 37.70
N GLN A 177 34.23 -2.09 38.95
CA GLN A 177 35.17 -1.14 39.57
C GLN A 177 36.15 -1.85 40.51
N ALA A 178 37.38 -1.34 40.61
CA ALA A 178 38.37 -1.78 41.59
C ALA A 178 38.33 -0.88 42.84
N LYS A 179 38.18 -1.49 44.02
CA LYS A 179 38.23 -0.83 45.33
C LYS A 179 39.53 -1.22 46.07
N ASP A 180 39.88 -0.44 47.09
CA ASP A 180 40.97 -0.72 48.05
C ASP A 180 42.35 -0.96 47.41
N ILE A 181 42.64 -0.20 46.34
CA ILE A 181 43.81 -0.38 45.48
C ILE A 181 45.11 0.05 46.18
N ASN A 182 45.77 -0.91 46.81
CA ASN A 182 46.98 -0.73 47.60
C ASN A 182 48.23 -1.15 46.80
N ALA A 183 49.12 -0.19 46.50
CA ALA A 183 50.36 -0.40 45.76
C ALA A 183 51.57 -0.42 46.72
N VAL A 184 52.25 -1.57 46.80
CA VAL A 184 53.32 -1.86 47.76
C VAL A 184 54.55 -2.44 47.05
N THR A 185 55.69 -1.79 47.20
CA THR A 185 56.99 -2.35 46.77
C THR A 185 57.59 -3.27 47.83
N LEU A 186 58.01 -4.47 47.40
CA LEU A 186 58.51 -5.56 48.23
C LEU A 186 59.98 -5.83 47.94
N ASN A 187 60.74 -6.25 48.95
CA ASN A 187 62.11 -6.74 48.81
C ASN A 187 62.20 -8.27 48.64
N LYS A 188 63.43 -8.77 48.43
CA LYS A 188 63.75 -10.22 48.32
C LYS A 188 63.30 -11.09 49.50
N LYS A 189 63.04 -10.49 50.67
CA LYS A 189 62.47 -11.18 51.86
C LYS A 189 60.96 -10.97 51.99
N ARG A 190 60.29 -10.52 50.91
CA ARG A 190 58.87 -10.16 50.80
C ARG A 190 58.38 -9.16 51.86
N LYS A 191 59.29 -8.35 52.42
CA LYS A 191 58.94 -7.22 53.30
C LYS A 191 58.84 -5.92 52.49
N GLU A 192 57.95 -5.05 52.92
CA GLU A 192 57.68 -3.77 52.27
C GLU A 192 58.89 -2.82 52.35
N THR A 193 59.17 -2.05 51.29
CA THR A 193 60.31 -1.12 51.23
C THR A 193 60.07 0.05 50.27
N THR A 194 60.26 1.27 50.76
CA THR A 194 60.30 2.48 49.92
C THR A 194 61.71 2.80 49.39
N ARG A 195 62.74 2.04 49.80
CA ARG A 195 64.12 2.21 49.34
C ARG A 195 64.32 1.52 47.99
N LEU A 196 64.65 2.32 46.97
CA LEU A 196 64.82 1.90 45.57
C LEU A 196 65.76 0.70 45.41
N ASN A 197 66.94 0.76 46.04
CA ASN A 197 67.98 -0.29 45.97
C ASN A 197 67.57 -1.65 46.59
N LEU A 198 66.42 -1.72 47.27
CA LEU A 198 65.92 -2.95 47.92
C LEU A 198 64.66 -3.51 47.23
N ILE A 199 64.12 -2.84 46.21
CA ILE A 199 62.93 -3.30 45.49
C ILE A 199 63.26 -4.56 44.69
N ASP A 200 62.43 -5.57 44.83
CA ASP A 200 62.49 -6.85 44.11
C ASP A 200 61.25 -7.06 43.23
N LYS A 201 60.06 -6.72 43.78
CA LYS A 201 58.78 -6.75 43.06
C LYS A 201 57.85 -5.63 43.55
N LEU A 202 57.04 -5.08 42.68
CA LEU A 202 55.86 -4.29 43.02
C LEU A 202 54.65 -5.24 43.14
N ARG A 203 53.87 -5.11 44.21
CA ARG A 203 52.60 -5.81 44.43
C ARG A 203 51.49 -4.78 44.47
N ILE A 204 50.44 -4.98 43.69
CA ILE A 204 49.24 -4.13 43.76
C ILE A 204 48.04 -5.03 44.02
N CYS A 205 47.44 -4.87 45.20
CA CYS A 205 46.25 -5.61 45.61
C CYS A 205 45.02 -4.71 45.54
N PHE A 206 43.88 -5.27 45.14
CA PHE A 206 42.61 -4.57 44.98
C PHE A 206 41.45 -5.57 44.96
N THR A 207 40.25 -5.09 45.25
CA THR A 207 39.01 -5.86 45.17
C THR A 207 38.24 -5.46 43.92
N LEU A 208 38.01 -6.39 43.00
CA LEU A 208 37.00 -6.22 41.95
C LEU A 208 35.63 -6.25 42.62
N ARG A 209 34.84 -5.18 42.47
CA ARG A 209 33.55 -5.05 43.13
C ARG A 209 32.48 -5.96 42.55
N GLU A 210 31.53 -6.36 43.39
CA GLU A 210 30.26 -6.92 42.96
C GLU A 210 29.58 -6.00 41.92
N ASN A 211 29.04 -6.59 40.86
CA ASN A 211 28.26 -5.88 39.85
C ASN A 211 27.31 -6.89 39.18
N PRO A 212 26.00 -6.87 39.48
CA PRO A 212 25.02 -7.82 38.92
C PRO A 212 24.63 -7.52 37.46
N ILE A 213 25.15 -6.44 36.87
CA ILE A 213 24.90 -6.03 35.47
C ILE A 213 26.08 -6.43 34.57
N ALA A 214 27.26 -6.64 35.13
CA ALA A 214 28.43 -7.15 34.42
C ALA A 214 28.25 -8.62 34.00
N ALA A 215 28.88 -9.03 32.89
CA ALA A 215 28.91 -10.43 32.48
C ALA A 215 29.88 -11.25 33.35
N ALA A 216 29.44 -12.40 33.86
CA ALA A 216 30.28 -13.34 34.60
C ALA A 216 31.31 -14.06 33.71
N GLY A 217 32.25 -14.76 34.35
CA GLY A 217 33.26 -15.63 33.71
C GLY A 217 34.67 -15.06 33.76
N GLU A 218 35.58 -15.63 32.97
CA GLU A 218 37.00 -15.24 32.96
C GLU A 218 37.20 -13.79 32.47
N LYS A 219 37.98 -13.02 33.23
CA LYS A 219 38.35 -11.63 32.95
C LYS A 219 39.87 -11.46 33.10
N GLU A 220 40.50 -10.72 32.20
CA GLU A 220 41.90 -10.31 32.35
C GLU A 220 42.01 -8.84 32.78
N VAL A 221 42.58 -8.60 33.97
CA VAL A 221 42.90 -7.25 34.45
C VAL A 221 44.32 -6.90 34.01
N PHE A 222 44.46 -5.83 33.23
CA PHE A 222 45.75 -5.30 32.80
C PHE A 222 46.19 -4.16 33.74
N MET A 223 47.42 -4.22 34.25
CA MET A 223 48.01 -3.20 35.10
C MET A 223 49.07 -2.43 34.33
N ARG A 224 49.00 -1.10 34.38
CA ARG A 224 49.93 -0.18 33.71
C ARG A 224 50.56 0.75 34.74
N VAL A 225 51.87 0.66 34.87
CA VAL A 225 52.68 1.39 35.85
C VAL A 225 53.48 2.48 35.14
N ILE A 226 53.11 3.72 35.39
CA ILE A 226 53.65 4.92 34.76
C ILE A 226 54.66 5.58 35.72
N ARG A 227 55.88 5.79 35.23
CA ARG A 227 56.99 6.42 35.92
C ARG A 227 56.80 7.94 36.08
N PRO A 228 57.56 8.58 36.98
CA PRO A 228 57.63 10.05 37.11
C PRO A 228 57.95 10.80 35.79
N ASP A 229 58.63 10.14 34.85
CA ASP A 229 58.98 10.67 33.52
C ASP A 229 58.01 10.25 32.40
N SER A 230 56.79 9.84 32.77
CA SER A 230 55.71 9.37 31.88
C SER A 230 56.00 8.10 31.07
N LEU A 231 57.15 7.44 31.28
CA LEU A 231 57.45 6.14 30.68
C LEU A 231 56.71 5.00 31.38
N ILE A 232 56.37 3.94 30.65
CA ILE A 232 55.69 2.75 31.19
C ILE A 232 56.77 1.75 31.61
N ILE A 233 56.70 1.19 32.82
CA ILE A 233 57.50 -0.01 33.14
C ILE A 233 56.86 -1.21 32.43
N THR A 234 57.61 -1.92 31.61
CA THR A 234 57.18 -3.20 31.01
C THR A 234 58.38 -4.13 30.86
N THR A 235 58.12 -5.44 30.92
CA THR A 235 59.11 -6.49 30.59
C THR A 235 59.31 -6.64 29.07
N SER A 236 58.34 -6.21 28.25
CA SER A 236 58.43 -6.28 26.78
C SER A 236 57.59 -5.20 26.10
N PRO A 237 58.07 -4.55 25.02
CA PRO A 237 57.24 -3.70 24.16
C PRO A 237 56.04 -4.42 23.54
N GLU A 238 56.13 -5.74 23.36
CA GLU A 238 55.08 -6.59 22.79
C GLU A 238 53.93 -6.90 23.79
N ASN A 239 54.03 -6.46 25.04
CA ASN A 239 52.97 -6.57 26.05
C ASN A 239 51.83 -5.58 25.72
N LEU A 240 51.09 -5.84 24.64
CA LEU A 240 50.04 -4.97 24.13
C LEU A 240 48.65 -5.52 24.46
N PHE A 241 47.76 -4.65 24.92
CA PHE A 241 46.32 -4.90 25.03
C PHE A 241 45.54 -3.85 24.24
N ASP A 242 44.39 -4.22 23.70
CA ASP A 242 43.51 -3.28 23.01
C ASP A 242 42.70 -2.45 24.03
N PHE A 243 42.69 -1.14 23.86
CA PHE A 243 41.91 -0.18 24.64
C PHE A 243 41.29 0.86 23.69
N ASN A 244 39.95 0.84 23.56
CA ASN A 244 39.20 1.75 22.68
C ASN A 244 39.78 1.80 21.24
N GLY A 245 40.11 0.64 20.69
CA GLY A 245 40.67 0.47 19.34
C GLY A 245 42.17 0.79 19.19
N ASN A 246 42.85 1.18 20.27
CA ASN A 246 44.29 1.46 20.27
C ASN A 246 45.05 0.40 21.08
N LYS A 247 46.21 -0.05 20.58
CA LYS A 247 47.09 -0.93 21.35
C LYS A 247 47.90 -0.14 22.37
N LEU A 248 47.72 -0.46 23.65
CA LEU A 248 48.45 0.12 24.77
C LEU A 248 49.41 -0.91 25.36
N VAL A 249 50.60 -0.46 25.76
CA VAL A 249 51.56 -1.30 26.50
C VAL A 249 51.11 -1.43 27.97
N TYR A 250 51.03 -2.65 28.48
CA TYR A 250 50.80 -2.97 29.88
C TYR A 250 52.08 -3.46 30.58
N SER A 251 52.10 -3.37 31.92
CA SER A 251 53.24 -3.77 32.75
C SER A 251 53.18 -5.24 33.16
N ALA A 252 52.02 -5.67 33.66
CA ALA A 252 51.66 -7.06 33.94
C ALA A 252 50.14 -7.21 33.89
N SER A 253 49.64 -8.43 33.72
CA SER A 253 48.21 -8.74 33.73
C SER A 253 47.89 -9.90 34.66
N ARG A 254 46.60 -10.13 34.94
CA ARG A 254 46.12 -11.30 35.69
C ARG A 254 44.70 -11.69 35.29
N LEU A 255 44.51 -12.98 35.01
CA LEU A 255 43.21 -13.62 34.83
C LEU A 255 42.51 -13.89 36.18
N VAL A 256 41.18 -13.83 36.17
CA VAL A 256 40.30 -14.17 37.28
C VAL A 256 38.94 -14.66 36.75
N ASP A 257 38.36 -15.67 37.38
CA ASP A 257 36.96 -16.05 37.14
C ASP A 257 36.05 -15.16 38.00
N TYR A 258 35.27 -14.30 37.34
CA TYR A 258 34.45 -13.28 38.00
C TYR A 258 32.98 -13.72 38.08
N MET A 259 32.52 -14.01 39.29
CA MET A 259 31.16 -14.51 39.57
C MET A 259 30.20 -13.42 40.09
N ASN A 260 30.29 -12.19 39.56
CA ASN A 260 29.50 -11.01 39.96
C ASN A 260 29.64 -10.56 41.44
N GLN A 261 30.60 -11.10 42.19
CA GLN A 261 30.83 -10.86 43.61
C GLN A 261 32.10 -10.04 43.87
N ASP A 262 32.29 -9.55 45.10
CA ASP A 262 33.55 -8.95 45.53
C ASP A 262 34.69 -9.99 45.52
N ILE A 263 35.74 -9.77 44.72
CA ILE A 263 36.90 -10.66 44.61
C ILE A 263 38.20 -9.88 44.84
N GLU A 264 38.91 -10.17 45.92
CA GLU A 264 40.26 -9.65 46.17
C GLU A 264 41.29 -10.37 45.28
N MET A 265 42.15 -9.60 44.62
CA MET A 265 43.30 -10.11 43.91
C MET A 265 44.53 -9.20 44.06
N CYS A 266 45.70 -9.74 43.72
CA CYS A 266 46.92 -8.95 43.58
C CYS A 266 47.61 -9.25 42.25
N ILE A 267 48.10 -8.21 41.58
CA ILE A 267 49.02 -8.28 40.44
C ILE A 267 50.44 -8.03 40.95
N PHE A 268 51.42 -8.74 40.39
CA PHE A 268 52.83 -8.58 40.71
C PHE A 268 53.60 -8.15 39.45
N LEU A 269 54.52 -7.20 39.62
CA LEU A 269 55.44 -6.74 38.59
C LEU A 269 56.87 -6.86 39.12
N ASP A 270 57.74 -7.52 38.37
CA ASP A 270 59.12 -7.78 38.78
C ASP A 270 60.03 -6.58 38.51
N ASN A 271 61.09 -6.42 39.30
CA ASN A 271 62.04 -5.32 39.13
C ASN A 271 63.06 -5.62 38.02
N THR A 272 62.82 -5.02 36.84
CA THR A 272 63.73 -5.01 35.68
C THR A 272 64.93 -4.08 35.82
N GLY A 273 64.93 -3.18 36.81
CA GLY A 273 65.90 -2.10 37.00
C GLY A 273 65.34 -0.70 36.73
N ASP A 274 64.15 -0.60 36.12
CA ASP A 274 63.57 0.65 35.59
C ASP A 274 62.93 1.59 36.62
N TYR A 275 63.23 1.42 37.92
CA TYR A 275 62.70 2.29 38.97
C TYR A 275 63.61 3.50 39.21
N ILE A 276 62.98 4.67 39.29
CA ILE A 276 63.59 5.97 39.58
C ILE A 276 62.93 6.59 40.82
N VAL A 277 63.54 7.65 41.35
CA VAL A 277 63.01 8.39 42.52
C VAL A 277 61.87 9.31 42.06
N GLY A 278 60.72 9.26 42.74
CA GLY A 278 59.56 10.09 42.43
C GLY A 278 58.21 9.37 42.64
N THR A 279 57.13 10.00 42.19
CA THR A 279 55.76 9.46 42.28
C THR A 279 55.38 8.70 41.01
N TYR A 280 54.90 7.49 41.21
CA TYR A 280 54.36 6.59 40.18
C TYR A 280 52.85 6.68 40.13
N SER A 281 52.29 6.59 38.92
CA SER A 281 50.85 6.39 38.70
C SER A 281 50.59 4.95 38.26
N VAL A 282 49.52 4.37 38.77
CA VAL A 282 49.07 3.01 38.45
C VAL A 282 47.66 3.11 37.90
N GLU A 283 47.45 2.53 36.73
CA GLU A 283 46.14 2.37 36.11
C GLU A 283 45.80 0.89 35.99
N LEU A 284 44.58 0.51 36.38
CA LEU A 284 44.02 -0.83 36.19
C LEU A 284 42.97 -0.77 35.09
N TYR A 285 43.02 -1.72 34.15
CA TYR A 285 42.15 -1.80 32.99
C TYR A 285 41.44 -3.16 32.92
N LEU A 286 40.18 -3.14 32.48
CA LEU A 286 39.34 -4.32 32.25
C LEU A 286 38.32 -3.98 31.17
N GLU A 287 38.11 -4.85 30.17
CA GLU A 287 37.03 -4.70 29.16
C GLU A 287 36.88 -3.28 28.60
N ASN A 288 37.97 -2.71 28.04
CA ASN A 288 38.08 -1.33 27.51
C ASN A 288 37.83 -0.17 28.53
N ASN A 289 37.75 -0.45 29.82
CA ASN A 289 37.49 0.54 30.87
C ASN A 289 38.67 0.65 31.85
N ILE A 290 38.88 1.84 32.41
CA ILE A 290 39.80 2.05 33.55
C ILE A 290 39.00 1.78 34.82
N ILE A 291 39.27 0.64 35.46
CA ILE A 291 38.51 0.20 36.64
C ILE A 291 38.99 0.85 37.94
N GLY A 292 40.18 1.45 37.93
CA GLY A 292 40.74 2.13 39.09
C GLY A 292 42.13 2.73 38.85
N ARG A 293 42.53 3.63 39.74
CA ARG A 293 43.84 4.29 39.75
C ARG A 293 44.38 4.38 41.18
N THR A 294 45.70 4.30 41.34
CA THR A 294 46.39 4.58 42.60
C THR A 294 47.77 5.18 42.33
N THR A 295 48.45 5.70 43.34
CA THR A 295 49.79 6.27 43.22
C THR A 295 50.69 5.82 44.38
N PHE A 296 51.98 5.62 44.13
CA PHE A 296 52.98 5.34 45.17
C PHE A 296 54.25 6.15 44.93
N ALA A 297 55.02 6.42 45.99
CA ALA A 297 56.23 7.24 45.89
C ALA A 297 57.48 6.45 46.31
N LEU A 298 58.53 6.53 45.49
CA LEU A 298 59.84 5.97 45.79
C LEU A 298 60.82 7.07 46.18
N ALA A 299 61.48 6.89 47.33
CA ALA A 299 62.36 7.89 47.92
C ALA A 299 63.83 7.46 47.86
N LYS A 300 64.73 8.44 47.67
CA LYS A 300 66.17 8.24 47.79
C LYS A 300 66.56 8.15 49.28
N ARG A 301 66.82 6.94 49.78
CA ARG A 301 67.17 6.69 51.19
C ARG A 301 68.03 5.44 51.38
#